data_AF-A0A1Y1LVF0-F1
#
_entry.id   AF-A0A1Y1LVF0-F1
#
_cell.length_a   1.000
_cell.length_b   1.000
_cell.length_c   1.000
_cell.angle_alpha   90.00
_cell.angle_beta   90.00
_cell.angle_gamma   90.00
#
_symmetry.space_group_name_H-M   'P 1'
#
loop_
_entity.id
_entity.type
_entity.pdbx_description
1 polymer ?
#
loop_
_entity_poly.entity_id
_entity_poly.type
_entity_poly.pdbx_seq_one_letter_code
_entity_poly.pdbx_strand_id
1 'polypeptide(L)'
;MFVTAMGPILPQLSVYGRELGISPVVMGTVTGILPILFLLSKPAFGLLVDVLRHYRKAIFLGLILATSLFYALLYFVPSRFISQYHFKKIQCSQPETCKLDNLEDLSCNSTSRVTCDLKCNKDTFKGISGIIQLGLQDNVCFYNASLDCSVCDAICDDDIENNTHCLYTSFTFWAFIILISLGTIGFNVLNSISDAICFDVIEDEYDYGKQRVWGTIGFGITALISGYVVQYFSGNQLTYTPALIIMLICTAIDFFACIKLEIPIIQAPKNIFKSLKDLLNNCQTIVFIFYATMAGIVDSFVVYFLFWYIEDFALLTKTPNTKLLEGLIVAAQTLGAEIIFFYISGKIWNF
;
A
#
# COMPACT_ATOMS: atom_id res chain seq x y z
N MET A 1 16.78 10.72 -4.33
CA MET A 1 17.22 9.78 -3.27
C MET A 1 16.06 9.42 -2.34
N PHE A 2 15.26 10.38 -1.86
CA PHE A 2 14.07 10.08 -1.04
C PHE A 2 13.12 8.99 -1.59
N VAL A 3 12.83 9.00 -2.91
CA VAL A 3 12.01 7.95 -3.56
C VAL A 3 12.60 6.54 -3.36
N THR A 4 13.93 6.43 -3.38
CA THR A 4 14.66 5.17 -3.14
C THR A 4 14.43 4.63 -1.74
N ALA A 5 14.35 5.50 -0.72
CA ALA A 5 14.14 5.05 0.65
C ALA A 5 12.77 4.39 0.85
N MET A 6 11.78 4.74 0.03
CA MET A 6 10.40 4.27 0.15
C MET A 6 10.11 3.02 -0.70
N GLY A 7 11.03 2.62 -1.59
CA GLY A 7 10.93 1.42 -2.43
C GLY A 7 10.65 0.12 -1.67
N PRO A 8 11.27 -0.13 -0.49
CA PRO A 8 11.02 -1.33 0.30
C PRO A 8 9.58 -1.49 0.80
N ILE A 9 8.87 -0.39 1.06
CA ILE A 9 7.62 -0.40 1.84
C ILE A 9 6.38 -0.04 1.03
N LEU A 10 6.47 0.94 0.12
CA LEU A 10 5.30 1.45 -0.60
C LEU A 10 4.52 0.36 -1.36
N PRO A 11 5.17 -0.53 -2.13
CA PRO A 11 4.45 -1.59 -2.84
C PRO A 11 3.78 -2.59 -1.88
N GLN A 12 4.35 -2.77 -0.68
CA GLN A 12 3.90 -3.74 0.32
C GLN A 12 2.76 -3.20 1.19
N LEU A 13 2.47 -1.89 1.19
CA LEU A 13 1.42 -1.30 2.02
C LEU A 13 0.03 -1.88 1.73
N SER A 14 -0.26 -2.19 0.47
CA SER A 14 -1.53 -2.81 0.09
C SER A 14 -1.64 -4.20 0.69
N VAL A 15 -0.58 -5.01 0.65
CA VAL A 15 -0.56 -6.36 1.20
C VAL A 15 -0.56 -6.35 2.73
N TYR A 16 0.09 -5.36 3.34
CA TYR A 16 0.03 -5.15 4.80
C TYR A 16 -1.42 -4.89 5.25
N GLY A 17 -2.17 -4.06 4.53
CA GLY A 17 -3.59 -3.83 4.82
C GLY A 17 -4.43 -5.11 4.69
N ARG A 18 -4.15 -5.93 3.67
CA ARG A 18 -4.79 -7.24 3.49
C ARG A 18 -4.52 -8.17 4.67
N GLU A 19 -3.27 -8.25 5.14
CA GLU A 19 -2.90 -9.10 6.27
C GLU A 19 -3.53 -8.69 7.59
N LEU A 20 -3.85 -7.40 7.78
CA LEU A 20 -4.65 -6.92 8.89
C LEU A 20 -6.14 -7.32 8.81
N GLY A 21 -6.55 -8.00 7.73
CA GLY A 21 -7.92 -8.38 7.46
C GLY A 21 -8.77 -7.22 6.92
N ILE A 22 -8.15 -6.20 6.30
CA ILE A 22 -8.90 -5.10 5.67
C ILE A 22 -9.35 -5.57 4.29
N SER A 23 -10.66 -5.42 4.00
CA SER A 23 -11.25 -5.78 2.72
C SER A 23 -10.65 -4.99 1.54
N PRO A 24 -10.55 -5.59 0.34
CA PRO A 24 -10.10 -4.91 -0.88
C PRO A 24 -10.93 -3.67 -1.19
N VAL A 25 -12.23 -3.73 -0.91
CA VAL A 25 -13.16 -2.62 -1.16
C VAL A 25 -12.81 -1.43 -0.27
N VAL A 26 -12.51 -1.68 1.01
CA VAL A 26 -12.12 -0.61 1.96
C VAL A 26 -10.78 -0.02 1.57
N MET A 27 -9.79 -0.88 1.28
CA MET A 27 -8.48 -0.39 0.87
C MET A 27 -8.57 0.43 -0.42
N GLY A 28 -9.34 -0.04 -1.41
CA GLY A 28 -9.58 0.65 -2.67
C GLY A 28 -10.32 1.98 -2.51
N THR A 29 -11.27 2.09 -1.58
CA THR A 29 -11.94 3.37 -1.30
C THR A 29 -10.97 4.36 -0.63
N VAL A 30 -10.15 3.91 0.33
CA VAL A 30 -9.15 4.75 0.99
C VAL A 30 -8.12 5.24 -0.02
N THR A 31 -7.53 4.35 -0.82
CA THR A 31 -6.54 4.72 -1.84
C THR A 31 -7.13 5.50 -3.01
N GLY A 32 -8.45 5.41 -3.24
CA GLY A 32 -9.17 6.25 -4.20
C GLY A 32 -9.44 7.68 -3.72
N ILE A 33 -9.66 7.88 -2.42
CA ILE A 33 -9.90 9.21 -1.83
C ILE A 33 -8.59 9.97 -1.57
N LEU A 34 -7.53 9.26 -1.17
CA LEU A 34 -6.22 9.85 -0.84
C LEU A 34 -5.65 10.79 -1.92
N PRO A 35 -5.75 10.49 -3.23
CA PRO A 35 -5.32 11.40 -4.29
C PRO A 35 -5.91 12.80 -4.23
N ILE A 36 -7.17 12.93 -3.83
CA ILE A 36 -7.81 14.25 -3.69
C ILE A 36 -7.15 15.03 -2.54
N LEU A 37 -6.84 14.35 -1.43
CA LEU A 37 -6.20 14.96 -0.27
C LEU A 37 -4.77 15.43 -0.57
N PHE A 38 -3.95 14.60 -1.21
CA PHE A 38 -2.60 15.02 -1.56
C PHE A 38 -2.55 16.00 -2.73
N LEU A 39 -3.54 16.01 -3.64
CA LEU A 39 -3.68 17.03 -4.67
C LEU A 39 -3.82 18.43 -4.06
N LEU A 40 -4.56 18.56 -2.96
CA LEU A 40 -4.69 19.81 -2.20
C LEU A 40 -3.50 20.08 -1.28
N SER A 41 -2.91 19.03 -0.71
CA SER A 41 -1.78 19.18 0.22
C SER A 41 -0.50 19.65 -0.50
N LYS A 42 -0.24 19.18 -1.73
CA LYS A 42 0.94 19.59 -2.52
C LYS A 42 1.09 21.12 -2.65
N PRO A 43 0.09 21.87 -3.18
CA PRO A 43 0.21 23.32 -3.27
C PRO A 43 0.24 24.01 -1.90
N ALA A 44 -0.46 23.47 -0.88
CA ALA A 44 -0.44 24.04 0.47
C ALA A 44 0.95 23.97 1.11
N PHE A 45 1.60 22.81 1.07
CA PHE A 45 2.96 22.63 1.57
C PHE A 45 4.01 23.30 0.69
N GLY A 46 3.79 23.37 -0.63
CA GLY A 46 4.62 24.18 -1.54
C GLY A 46 4.62 25.64 -1.14
N LEU A 47 3.43 26.23 -0.93
CA LEU A 47 3.29 27.62 -0.49
C LEU A 47 3.88 27.85 0.91
N LEU A 48 3.72 26.89 1.83
CA LEU A 48 4.34 26.95 3.16
C LEU A 48 5.87 27.08 3.06
N VAL A 49 6.50 26.25 2.22
CA VAL A 49 7.94 26.28 1.99
C VAL A 49 8.37 27.59 1.33
N ASP A 50 7.56 28.10 0.39
CA ASP A 50 7.83 29.36 -0.33
C ASP A 50 7.65 30.61 0.53
N VAL A 51 6.81 30.57 1.57
CA VAL A 51 6.65 31.66 2.55
C VAL A 51 7.78 31.61 3.59
N LEU A 52 8.10 30.42 4.09
CA LEU A 52 9.12 30.20 5.12
C LEU A 52 10.51 29.92 4.53
N ARG A 53 10.94 30.73 3.54
CA ARG A 53 12.15 30.47 2.72
C ARG A 53 13.42 30.26 3.53
N HIS A 54 13.58 31.03 4.61
CA HIS A 54 14.76 30.92 5.49
C HIS A 54 14.85 29.56 6.19
N TYR A 55 13.72 28.87 6.37
CA TYR A 55 13.64 27.55 6.99
C TYR A 55 13.38 26.43 5.97
N ARG A 56 13.45 26.70 4.65
CA ARG A 56 13.15 25.73 3.57
C ARG A 56 13.86 24.39 3.75
N LYS A 57 15.17 24.41 4.03
CA LYS A 57 15.96 23.20 4.29
C LYS A 57 15.48 22.44 5.54
N ALA A 58 15.18 23.17 6.62
CA ALA A 58 14.68 22.57 7.85
C ALA A 58 13.29 21.95 7.67
N ILE A 59 12.40 22.60 6.89
CA ILE A 59 11.07 22.08 6.57
C ILE A 59 11.20 20.81 5.72
N PHE A 60 12.06 20.81 4.69
CA PHE A 60 12.28 19.64 3.85
C PHE A 60 12.81 18.44 4.66
N LEU A 61 13.85 18.65 5.48
CA LEU A 61 14.40 17.62 6.37
C LEU A 61 13.38 17.15 7.42
N GLY A 62 12.58 18.07 7.97
CA GLY A 62 11.51 17.75 8.91
C GLY A 62 10.41 16.91 8.28
N LEU A 63 10.03 17.19 7.04
CA LEU A 63 9.05 16.40 6.29
C LEU A 63 9.56 14.97 6.02
N ILE A 64 10.84 14.80 5.67
CA ILE A 64 11.46 13.48 5.49
C ILE A 64 11.33 12.67 6.79
N LEU A 65 11.75 13.24 7.92
CA LEU A 65 11.66 12.56 9.22
C LEU A 65 10.22 12.27 9.63
N ALA A 66 9.30 13.21 9.44
CA ALA A 66 7.89 13.03 9.78
C ALA A 66 7.24 11.92 8.96
N THR A 67 7.51 11.88 7.65
CA THR A 67 6.97 10.85 6.75
C THR A 67 7.51 9.47 7.10
N SER A 68 8.82 9.35 7.31
CA SER A 68 9.42 8.08 7.73
C SER A 68 8.97 7.65 9.12
N LEU A 69 8.71 8.59 10.04
CA LEU A 69 8.12 8.29 11.34
C LEU A 69 6.71 7.71 11.20
N PHE A 70 5.84 8.26 10.35
CA PHE A 70 4.49 7.71 10.14
C PHE A 70 4.54 6.27 9.62
N TYR A 71 5.43 5.96 8.68
CA TYR A 71 5.64 4.58 8.23
C TYR A 71 6.28 3.70 9.29
N ALA A 72 7.24 4.20 10.07
CA ALA A 72 7.85 3.44 11.16
C ALA A 72 6.84 3.10 12.26
N LEU A 73 5.89 4.00 12.55
CA LEU A 73 4.82 3.76 13.51
C LEU A 73 3.88 2.62 13.10
N LEU A 74 3.85 2.22 11.83
CA LEU A 74 3.13 1.01 11.40
C LEU A 74 3.66 -0.25 12.08
N TYR A 75 4.92 -0.27 12.52
CA TYR A 75 5.47 -1.38 13.30
C TYR A 75 4.69 -1.64 14.60
N PHE A 76 4.18 -0.57 15.24
CA PHE A 76 3.45 -0.67 16.49
C PHE A 76 1.97 -1.02 16.30
N VAL A 77 1.48 -1.04 15.06
CA VAL A 77 0.11 -1.48 14.78
C VAL A 77 0.05 -2.98 15.05
N PRO A 78 -0.80 -3.44 15.98
CA PRO A 78 -0.89 -4.86 16.32
C PRO A 78 -1.30 -5.66 15.09
N SER A 79 -0.54 -6.72 14.78
CA SER A 79 -0.91 -7.68 13.73
C SER A 79 -2.19 -8.40 14.15
N ARG A 80 -3.22 -8.35 13.31
CA ARG A 80 -4.39 -9.23 13.43
C ARG A 80 -4.18 -10.38 12.45
N PHE A 81 -3.96 -11.59 12.95
CA PHE A 81 -3.81 -12.74 12.07
C PHE A 81 -5.18 -13.18 11.56
N ILE A 82 -5.33 -13.26 10.24
CA ILE A 82 -6.44 -14.00 9.61
C ILE A 82 -6.28 -15.46 10.07
N SER A 83 -7.24 -15.95 10.84
CA SER A 83 -7.14 -17.29 11.41
C SER A 83 -7.71 -18.29 10.42
N GLN A 84 -6.89 -19.28 10.03
CA GLN A 84 -7.38 -20.45 9.31
C GLN A 84 -7.76 -21.52 10.32
N TYR A 85 -9.02 -21.91 10.31
CA TYR A 85 -9.55 -22.95 11.18
C TYR A 85 -9.74 -24.23 10.39
N HIS A 86 -9.13 -25.32 10.87
CA HIS A 86 -9.25 -26.64 10.25
C HIS A 86 -10.12 -27.54 11.12
N PHE A 87 -11.34 -27.80 10.67
CA PHE A 87 -12.25 -28.72 11.32
C PHE A 87 -12.25 -30.05 10.58
N LYS A 88 -11.89 -31.12 11.28
CA LYS A 88 -11.88 -32.47 10.73
C LYS A 88 -13.13 -33.21 11.15
N LYS A 89 -13.73 -33.95 10.21
CA LYS A 89 -14.85 -34.87 10.44
C LYS A 89 -16.12 -34.20 11.01
N ILE A 90 -16.60 -33.14 10.36
CA ILE A 90 -17.90 -32.55 10.68
C ILE A 90 -19.01 -33.44 10.10
N GLN A 91 -20.02 -33.76 10.92
CA GLN A 91 -21.26 -34.41 10.47
C GLN A 91 -22.30 -33.34 10.07
N CYS A 92 -22.72 -33.35 8.81
CA CYS A 92 -23.67 -32.36 8.27
C CYS A 92 -25.15 -32.71 8.51
N SER A 93 -25.46 -33.71 9.34
CA SER A 93 -26.81 -34.29 9.39
C SER A 93 -27.88 -33.39 10.04
N GLN A 94 -27.52 -32.35 10.79
CA GLN A 94 -28.36 -31.18 11.09
C GLN A 94 -27.41 -30.07 11.57
N PRO A 95 -26.84 -29.22 10.69
CA PRO A 95 -26.18 -28.01 11.18
C PRO A 95 -27.27 -27.19 11.87
N GLU A 96 -27.12 -26.91 13.17
CA GLU A 96 -27.96 -25.93 13.84
C GLU A 96 -27.91 -24.67 12.98
N THR A 97 -29.00 -24.36 12.30
CA THR A 97 -29.09 -23.15 11.50
C THR A 97 -28.82 -21.99 12.44
N CYS A 98 -27.80 -21.19 12.14
CA CYS A 98 -27.46 -20.03 12.95
C CYS A 98 -28.69 -19.14 13.11
N LYS A 99 -29.42 -19.26 14.22
CA LYS A 99 -30.47 -18.30 14.58
C LYS A 99 -29.76 -17.09 15.19
N LEU A 100 -29.23 -16.24 14.33
CA LEU A 100 -28.75 -14.92 14.73
C LEU A 100 -29.59 -13.87 14.02
N ASP A 101 -30.68 -13.48 14.68
CA ASP A 101 -31.65 -12.55 14.12
C ASP A 101 -31.14 -11.09 14.11
N ASN A 102 -30.00 -10.75 14.75
CA ASN A 102 -29.43 -9.39 14.69
C ASN A 102 -27.89 -9.39 14.65
N LEU A 103 -27.33 -8.62 13.70
CA LEU A 103 -25.89 -8.42 13.50
C LEU A 103 -25.20 -7.63 14.63
N GLU A 104 -25.97 -6.97 15.51
CA GLU A 104 -25.48 -6.05 16.55
C GLU A 104 -25.08 -6.76 17.87
N ASP A 105 -25.49 -8.02 18.07
CA ASP A 105 -25.18 -8.80 19.29
C ASP A 105 -23.90 -9.65 19.18
N LEU A 106 -23.15 -9.53 18.07
CA LEU A 106 -21.90 -10.27 17.88
C LEU A 106 -20.80 -9.67 18.79
N SER A 107 -20.53 -10.29 19.92
CA SER A 107 -19.40 -9.89 20.76
C SER A 107 -18.08 -10.20 20.03
N CYS A 108 -17.36 -9.14 19.65
CA CYS A 108 -16.13 -9.21 18.85
C CYS A 108 -14.99 -10.07 19.42
N ASN A 109 -15.11 -10.54 20.67
CA ASN A 109 -14.12 -11.38 21.34
C ASN A 109 -14.40 -12.89 21.25
N SER A 110 -15.63 -13.33 20.91
CA SER A 110 -16.02 -14.75 20.99
C SER A 110 -16.68 -15.30 19.74
N THR A 111 -16.92 -14.47 18.72
CA THR A 111 -17.61 -14.89 17.49
C THR A 111 -16.93 -14.28 16.27
N SER A 112 -16.56 -15.10 15.29
CA SER A 112 -16.03 -14.64 14.00
C SER A 112 -16.87 -15.19 12.86
N ARG A 113 -17.18 -14.35 11.87
CA ARG A 113 -17.80 -14.81 10.61
C ARG A 113 -16.71 -15.43 9.75
N VAL A 114 -16.98 -16.60 9.19
CA VAL A 114 -16.02 -17.36 8.38
C VAL A 114 -16.64 -17.81 7.08
N THR A 115 -15.79 -17.99 6.08
CA THR A 115 -16.11 -18.63 4.81
C THR A 115 -15.36 -19.96 4.78
N CYS A 116 -16.10 -21.04 4.56
CA CYS A 116 -15.57 -22.39 4.65
C CYS A 116 -15.64 -23.14 3.33
N ASP A 117 -14.55 -23.80 3.00
CA ASP A 117 -14.43 -24.79 1.95
C ASP A 117 -14.55 -26.19 2.56
N LEU A 118 -15.60 -26.90 2.17
CA LEU A 118 -15.93 -28.25 2.63
C LEU A 118 -15.47 -29.28 1.60
N LYS A 119 -14.62 -30.21 2.03
CA LYS A 119 -14.19 -31.37 1.26
C LYS A 119 -14.93 -32.61 1.76
N CYS A 120 -15.94 -33.04 1.02
CA CYS A 120 -16.62 -34.33 1.20
C CYS A 120 -15.94 -35.42 0.36
N ASN A 121 -16.25 -36.67 0.67
CA ASN A 121 -15.69 -37.84 -0.02
C ASN A 121 -16.04 -37.93 -1.52
N LYS A 122 -17.10 -37.23 -1.98
CA LYS A 122 -17.53 -37.19 -3.40
C LYS A 122 -17.65 -35.78 -3.99
N ASP A 123 -17.85 -34.76 -3.15
CA ASP A 123 -18.11 -33.39 -3.59
C ASP A 123 -17.22 -32.39 -2.83
N THR A 124 -16.86 -31.29 -3.49
CA THR A 124 -16.20 -30.15 -2.85
C THR A 124 -17.12 -28.94 -2.94
N PHE A 125 -17.59 -28.46 -1.79
CA PHE A 125 -18.37 -27.23 -1.70
C PHE A 125 -17.43 -26.10 -1.29
N LYS A 126 -17.43 -25.02 -2.06
CA LYS A 126 -16.58 -23.85 -1.79
C LYS A 126 -17.41 -22.65 -1.41
N GLY A 127 -16.89 -21.82 -0.52
CA GLY A 127 -17.49 -20.52 -0.21
C GLY A 127 -18.76 -20.58 0.65
N ILE A 128 -18.88 -21.54 1.57
CA ILE A 128 -20.04 -21.62 2.47
C ILE A 128 -19.81 -20.68 3.67
N SER A 129 -20.72 -19.73 3.88
CA SER A 129 -20.62 -18.80 5.00
C SER A 129 -21.11 -19.42 6.31
N GLY A 130 -20.46 -19.07 7.41
CA GLY A 130 -20.79 -19.53 8.75
C GLY A 130 -20.30 -18.57 9.84
N ILE A 131 -20.59 -18.93 11.09
CA ILE A 131 -20.06 -18.28 12.28
C ILE A 131 -19.31 -19.35 13.10
N ILE A 132 -18.13 -18.99 13.59
CA ILE A 132 -17.41 -19.73 14.62
C ILE A 132 -17.62 -19.03 15.94
N GLN A 133 -18.00 -19.80 16.97
CA GLN A 133 -17.98 -19.32 18.35
C GLN A 133 -16.72 -19.87 19.04
N LEU A 134 -15.79 -18.98 19.36
CA LEU A 134 -14.52 -19.28 20.02
C LEU A 134 -14.74 -19.51 21.51
N GLY A 135 -14.43 -20.73 21.97
CA GLY A 135 -14.65 -21.21 23.35
C GLY A 135 -13.68 -22.32 23.75
N LEU A 136 -14.03 -23.15 24.74
CA LEU A 136 -13.24 -24.35 25.11
C LEU A 136 -13.32 -25.48 24.06
N GLN A 137 -14.34 -25.44 23.19
CA GLN A 137 -14.47 -26.22 21.96
C GLN A 137 -14.99 -25.26 20.89
N ASP A 138 -14.23 -25.10 19.80
CA ASP A 138 -14.63 -24.25 18.69
C ASP A 138 -15.76 -24.92 17.92
N ASN A 139 -16.94 -24.32 17.95
CA ASN A 139 -18.11 -24.79 17.22
C ASN A 139 -18.34 -23.90 16.00
N VAL A 140 -18.56 -24.53 14.85
CA VAL A 140 -18.89 -23.84 13.58
C VAL A 140 -20.34 -24.09 13.24
N CYS A 141 -21.07 -23.03 12.97
CA CYS A 141 -22.43 -23.07 12.49
C CYS A 141 -22.50 -22.46 11.08
N PHE A 142 -23.23 -23.09 10.16
CA PHE A 142 -23.30 -22.69 8.75
C PHE A 142 -24.66 -22.05 8.40
N TYR A 143 -24.67 -21.02 7.56
CA TYR A 143 -25.89 -20.42 7.05
C TYR A 143 -26.49 -21.24 5.91
N ASN A 144 -27.80 -21.52 5.95
CA ASN A 144 -28.58 -22.17 4.88
C ASN A 144 -27.90 -23.40 4.22
N ALA A 145 -27.28 -24.22 5.05
CA ALA A 145 -26.59 -25.42 4.63
C ALA A 145 -27.56 -26.62 4.58
N SER A 146 -28.34 -26.78 3.50
CA SER A 146 -28.97 -28.08 3.19
C SER A 146 -27.93 -28.99 2.54
N LEU A 147 -26.91 -29.39 3.30
CA LEU A 147 -25.84 -30.28 2.83
C LEU A 147 -26.16 -31.72 3.21
N ASP A 148 -26.54 -32.53 2.21
CA ASP A 148 -26.57 -34.00 2.30
C ASP A 148 -25.13 -34.52 2.25
N CYS A 149 -24.36 -34.38 3.34
CA CYS A 149 -23.02 -34.96 3.44
C CYS A 149 -22.81 -35.72 4.76
N SER A 150 -22.13 -36.87 4.67
CA SER A 150 -21.94 -37.78 5.80
C SER A 150 -20.80 -37.34 6.72
N VAL A 151 -19.63 -37.07 6.17
CA VAL A 151 -18.44 -36.59 6.90
C VAL A 151 -17.60 -35.69 5.98
N CYS A 152 -17.31 -34.47 6.44
CA CYS A 152 -16.54 -33.47 5.69
C CYS A 152 -15.35 -32.98 6.50
N ASP A 153 -14.28 -32.61 5.80
CA ASP A 153 -13.27 -31.72 6.35
C ASP A 153 -13.58 -30.28 5.91
N ALA A 154 -13.68 -29.36 6.86
CA ALA A 154 -13.90 -27.94 6.58
C ALA A 154 -12.60 -27.16 6.81
N ILE A 155 -12.25 -26.34 5.83
CA ILE A 155 -11.21 -25.33 5.93
C ILE A 155 -11.94 -23.99 5.95
N CYS A 156 -11.91 -23.31 7.08
CA CYS A 156 -12.62 -22.06 7.30
C CYS A 156 -11.63 -20.92 7.44
N ASP A 157 -11.83 -19.87 6.66
CA ASP A 157 -11.07 -18.63 6.72
C ASP A 157 -11.98 -17.51 7.23
N ASP A 158 -11.45 -16.54 7.98
CA ASP A 158 -12.24 -15.37 8.41
C ASP A 158 -12.84 -14.62 7.21
N ASP A 159 -14.14 -14.33 7.26
CA ASP A 159 -14.87 -13.59 6.23
C ASP A 159 -14.60 -12.08 6.38
N ILE A 160 -13.52 -11.66 5.74
CA ILE A 160 -13.00 -10.28 5.73
C ILE A 160 -14.02 -9.27 5.15
N GLU A 161 -14.89 -9.69 4.24
CA GLU A 161 -15.82 -8.78 3.55
C GLU A 161 -17.03 -8.42 4.41
N ASN A 162 -17.46 -9.35 5.26
CA ASN A 162 -18.69 -9.20 6.04
C ASN A 162 -18.46 -9.03 7.55
N ASN A 163 -17.28 -9.35 8.09
CA ASN A 163 -16.95 -9.14 9.51
C ASN A 163 -16.48 -7.69 9.79
N THR A 164 -17.23 -6.72 9.27
CA THR A 164 -16.80 -5.32 9.19
C THR A 164 -17.02 -4.54 10.48
N HIS A 165 -18.08 -4.85 11.22
CA HIS A 165 -18.47 -4.09 12.43
C HIS A 165 -17.39 -4.14 13.53
N CYS A 166 -16.83 -5.32 13.79
CA CYS A 166 -15.76 -5.50 14.77
C CYS A 166 -14.40 -4.96 14.31
N LEU A 167 -14.20 -4.84 13.00
CA LEU A 167 -12.96 -4.31 12.43
C LEU A 167 -12.93 -2.78 12.48
N TYR A 168 -14.04 -2.12 12.11
CA TYR A 168 -14.14 -0.65 12.13
C TYR A 168 -14.18 -0.05 13.54
N THR A 169 -14.56 -0.84 14.55
CA THR A 169 -14.52 -0.41 15.97
C THR A 169 -13.14 -0.58 16.59
N SER A 170 -12.23 -1.34 15.96
CA SER A 170 -10.89 -1.59 16.47
C SER A 170 -9.99 -0.36 16.34
N PHE A 171 -9.15 -0.12 17.36
CA PHE A 171 -8.06 0.85 17.31
C PHE A 171 -7.07 0.54 16.19
N THR A 172 -6.81 -0.75 15.92
CA THR A 172 -5.81 -1.19 14.92
C THR A 172 -6.17 -0.70 13.52
N PHE A 173 -7.45 -0.73 13.17
CA PHE A 173 -7.95 -0.28 11.88
C PHE A 173 -7.73 1.23 11.69
N TRP A 174 -8.21 2.05 12.62
CA TRP A 174 -8.08 3.51 12.50
C TRP A 174 -6.62 3.96 12.60
N ALA A 175 -5.82 3.35 13.47
CA ALA A 175 -4.40 3.63 13.56
C ALA A 175 -3.70 3.34 12.22
N PHE A 176 -3.97 2.19 11.60
CA PHE A 176 -3.44 1.85 10.28
C PHE A 176 -3.86 2.86 9.21
N ILE A 177 -5.16 3.14 9.08
CA ILE A 177 -5.71 4.06 8.06
C ILE A 177 -5.16 5.48 8.21
N ILE A 178 -5.03 5.98 9.44
CA ILE A 178 -4.48 7.33 9.69
C ILE A 178 -2.99 7.36 9.35
N LEU A 179 -2.21 6.38 9.80
CA LEU A 179 -0.76 6.34 9.56
C LEU A 179 -0.43 6.18 8.07
N ILE A 180 -1.11 5.28 7.36
CA ILE A 180 -0.90 5.11 5.90
C ILE A 180 -1.32 6.38 5.14
N SER A 181 -2.40 7.04 5.57
CA SER A 181 -2.86 8.28 4.94
C SER A 181 -1.84 9.41 5.11
N LEU A 182 -1.37 9.63 6.35
CA LEU A 182 -0.38 10.66 6.66
C LEU A 182 0.97 10.37 5.97
N GLY A 183 1.42 9.12 5.98
CA GLY A 183 2.64 8.69 5.27
C GLY A 183 2.53 8.90 3.76
N THR A 184 1.40 8.54 3.14
CA THR A 184 1.19 8.67 1.69
C THR A 184 1.09 10.13 1.27
N ILE A 185 0.41 10.97 2.06
CA ILE A 185 0.36 12.43 1.84
C ILE A 185 1.76 13.02 1.95
N GLY A 186 2.49 12.69 3.02
CA GLY A 186 3.87 13.14 3.26
C GLY A 186 4.79 12.76 2.11
N PHE A 187 4.75 11.50 1.65
CA PHE A 187 5.52 11.02 0.51
C PHE A 187 5.23 11.80 -0.77
N ASN A 188 3.95 12.00 -1.09
CA ASN A 188 3.55 12.72 -2.29
C ASN A 188 3.97 14.20 -2.27
N VAL A 189 3.83 14.85 -1.12
CA VAL A 189 4.29 16.23 -0.90
C VAL A 189 5.80 16.33 -1.03
N LEU A 190 6.54 15.40 -0.40
CA LEU A 190 8.00 15.34 -0.46
C LEU A 190 8.52 15.13 -1.87
N ASN A 191 7.88 14.29 -2.69
CA ASN A 191 8.28 14.11 -4.08
C ASN A 191 8.20 15.42 -4.86
N SER A 192 7.10 16.16 -4.73
CA SER A 192 6.94 17.46 -5.41
C SER A 192 7.92 18.52 -4.92
N ILE A 193 8.19 18.58 -3.61
CA ILE A 193 9.19 19.52 -3.06
C ILE A 193 10.61 19.11 -3.46
N SER A 194 10.91 17.80 -3.47
CA SER A 194 12.20 17.26 -3.90
C SER A 194 12.47 17.59 -5.36
N ASP A 195 11.47 17.47 -6.23
CA ASP A 195 11.60 17.82 -7.65
C ASP A 195 11.85 19.32 -7.80
N ALA A 196 11.13 20.18 -7.07
CA ALA A 196 11.35 21.62 -7.08
C ALA A 196 12.76 22.00 -6.59
N ILE A 197 13.24 21.41 -5.50
CA ILE A 197 14.60 21.63 -5.00
C ILE A 197 15.63 21.12 -6.02
N CYS A 198 15.36 20.01 -6.71
CA CYS A 198 16.22 19.47 -7.74
C CYS A 198 16.39 20.46 -8.91
N PHE A 199 15.29 21.03 -9.41
CA PHE A 199 15.34 22.07 -10.45
C PHE A 199 16.07 23.34 -9.99
N ASP A 200 16.01 23.67 -8.70
CA ASP A 200 16.70 24.83 -8.16
C ASP A 200 18.22 24.62 -7.99
N VAL A 201 18.66 23.36 -7.85
CA VAL A 201 20.07 23.00 -7.62
C VAL A 201 20.80 22.66 -8.92
N ILE A 202 20.09 22.11 -9.90
CA ILE A 202 20.67 21.73 -11.20
C ILE A 202 20.82 22.96 -12.09
N GLU A 203 21.98 23.11 -12.73
CA GLU A 203 22.24 24.21 -13.67
C GLU A 203 21.65 23.95 -15.08
N ASP A 204 21.71 22.71 -15.57
CA ASP A 204 21.23 22.30 -16.90
C ASP A 204 19.93 21.46 -16.82
N GLU A 205 18.87 21.88 -17.54
CA GLU A 205 17.57 21.19 -17.54
C GLU A 205 17.64 19.71 -17.97
N TYR A 206 18.60 19.34 -18.82
CA TYR A 206 18.82 17.96 -19.27
C TYR A 206 19.31 17.01 -18.17
N ASP A 207 19.91 17.52 -17.10
CA ASP A 207 20.43 16.69 -16.01
C ASP A 207 19.33 16.22 -15.04
N TYR A 208 18.15 16.87 -15.05
CA TYR A 208 17.00 16.41 -14.29
C TYR A 208 16.57 14.99 -14.69
N GLY A 209 16.57 14.69 -15.99
CA GLY A 209 16.25 13.35 -16.51
C GLY A 209 17.20 12.28 -15.97
N LYS A 210 18.49 12.59 -15.85
CA LYS A 210 19.49 11.67 -15.26
C LYS A 210 19.20 11.42 -13.79
N GLN A 211 18.84 12.46 -13.03
CA GLN A 211 18.47 12.34 -11.63
C GLN A 211 17.24 11.45 -11.44
N ARG A 212 16.24 11.59 -12.33
CA ARG A 212 15.04 10.74 -12.31
C ARG A 212 15.37 9.27 -12.56
N VAL A 213 16.25 8.96 -13.53
CA VAL A 213 16.72 7.59 -13.81
C VAL A 213 17.38 6.97 -12.58
N TRP A 214 18.28 7.69 -11.90
CA TRP A 214 18.90 7.19 -10.67
C TRP A 214 17.89 6.97 -9.54
N GLY A 215 16.84 7.80 -9.47
CA GLY A 215 15.71 7.60 -8.55
C GLY A 215 14.99 6.28 -8.79
N THR A 216 14.63 5.99 -10.06
CA THR A 216 13.99 4.74 -10.48
C THR A 216 14.89 3.52 -10.22
N ILE A 217 16.18 3.61 -10.55
CA ILE A 217 17.15 2.53 -10.26
C ILE A 217 17.17 2.21 -8.77
N GLY A 218 17.26 3.24 -7.93
CA GLY A 218 17.25 3.06 -6.49
C GLY A 218 15.96 2.41 -5.98
N PHE A 219 14.80 2.86 -6.45
CA PHE A 219 13.51 2.28 -6.07
C PHE A 219 13.42 0.79 -6.43
N GLY A 220 13.81 0.42 -7.65
CA GLY A 220 13.79 -0.97 -8.11
C GLY A 220 14.73 -1.88 -7.31
N ILE A 221 15.98 -1.44 -7.08
CA ILE A 221 16.98 -2.22 -6.34
C ILE A 221 16.56 -2.40 -4.88
N THR A 222 16.10 -1.32 -4.22
CA THR A 222 15.68 -1.40 -2.81
C THR A 222 14.42 -2.23 -2.61
N ALA A 223 13.46 -2.18 -3.55
CA ALA A 223 12.29 -3.05 -3.56
C ALA A 223 12.68 -4.53 -3.74
N LEU A 224 13.63 -4.84 -4.63
CA LEU A 224 14.14 -6.20 -4.83
C LEU A 224 14.84 -6.75 -3.59
N ILE A 225 15.74 -5.95 -2.99
CA ILE A 225 16.44 -6.32 -1.76
C ILE A 225 15.42 -6.55 -0.64
N SER A 226 14.43 -5.67 -0.50
CA SER A 226 13.33 -5.82 0.47
C SER A 226 12.58 -7.14 0.27
N GLY A 227 12.15 -7.43 -0.96
CA GLY A 227 11.44 -8.68 -1.28
C GLY A 227 12.24 -9.93 -0.94
N TYR A 228 13.54 -9.95 -1.24
CA TYR A 228 14.44 -11.05 -0.89
C TYR A 228 14.64 -11.20 0.62
N VAL A 229 14.92 -10.11 1.32
CA VAL A 229 15.18 -10.12 2.77
C VAL A 229 13.90 -10.48 3.53
N VAL A 230 12.75 -9.92 3.17
CA VAL A 230 11.46 -10.29 3.76
C VAL A 230 11.16 -11.77 3.56
N GLN A 231 11.41 -12.32 2.37
CA GLN A 231 11.23 -13.75 2.12
C GLN A 231 12.13 -14.63 3.00
N TYR A 232 13.39 -14.24 3.17
CA TYR A 232 14.37 -15.00 3.95
C TYR A 232 14.05 -14.98 5.45
N PHE A 233 13.69 -13.81 5.99
CA PHE A 233 13.45 -13.63 7.42
C PHE A 233 12.02 -13.95 7.86
N SER A 234 11.02 -13.89 6.98
CA SER A 234 9.63 -14.14 7.37
C SER A 234 9.33 -15.61 7.68
N GLY A 235 10.09 -16.58 7.15
CA GLY A 235 9.83 -18.00 7.44
C GLY A 235 8.34 -18.37 7.27
N ASN A 236 7.66 -18.73 8.38
CA ASN A 236 6.21 -19.03 8.43
C ASN A 236 5.32 -17.86 8.93
N GLN A 237 5.90 -16.75 9.40
CA GLN A 237 5.16 -15.57 9.85
C GLN A 237 5.55 -14.38 8.98
N LEU A 238 4.62 -13.95 8.13
CA LEU A 238 4.79 -12.78 7.27
C LEU A 238 5.07 -11.55 8.15
N THR A 239 6.33 -11.12 8.18
CA THR A 239 6.74 -9.95 8.97
C THR A 239 7.35 -8.93 8.04
N TYR A 240 6.72 -7.76 7.98
CA TYR A 240 7.21 -6.59 7.22
C TYR A 240 8.33 -5.82 7.93
N THR A 241 8.76 -6.32 9.09
CA THR A 241 9.83 -5.74 9.89
C THR A 241 11.15 -5.58 9.13
N PRO A 242 11.57 -6.51 8.25
CA PRO A 242 12.81 -6.32 7.50
C PRO A 242 12.71 -5.19 6.46
N ALA A 243 11.55 -5.04 5.81
CA ALA A 243 11.30 -3.94 4.86
C ALA A 243 11.35 -2.57 5.56
N LEU A 244 10.77 -2.48 6.76
CA LEU A 244 10.82 -1.29 7.62
C LEU A 244 12.26 -0.93 8.01
N ILE A 245 13.07 -1.92 8.39
CA ILE A 245 14.48 -1.70 8.74
C ILE A 245 15.26 -1.16 7.54
N ILE A 246 15.07 -1.75 6.35
CA ILE A 246 15.73 -1.27 5.12
C ILE A 246 15.31 0.17 4.81
N MET A 247 14.00 0.47 4.90
CA MET A 247 13.48 1.84 4.72
C MET A 247 14.13 2.84 5.69
N LEU A 248 14.27 2.48 6.97
CA LEU A 248 14.91 3.34 7.97
C LEU A 248 16.40 3.57 7.68
N ILE A 249 17.13 2.53 7.24
CA ILE A 249 18.54 2.66 6.84
C ILE A 249 18.67 3.59 5.64
N CYS A 250 17.87 3.37 4.59
CA CYS A 250 17.88 4.23 3.40
C CYS A 250 17.46 5.67 3.72
N THR A 251 16.46 5.87 4.59
CA THR A 251 16.06 7.20 5.05
C THR A 251 17.18 7.89 5.81
N ALA A 252 17.89 7.18 6.69
CA ALA A 252 19.00 7.77 7.44
C ALA A 252 20.10 8.26 6.49
N ILE A 253 20.45 7.45 5.48
CA ILE A 253 21.42 7.83 4.44
C ILE A 253 20.94 9.08 3.68
N ASP A 254 19.67 9.10 3.25
CA ASP A 254 19.06 10.24 2.56
C ASP A 254 19.09 11.51 3.43
N PHE A 255 18.72 11.41 4.70
CA PHE A 255 18.75 12.52 5.65
C PHE A 255 20.15 13.11 5.83
N PHE A 256 21.18 12.26 6.03
CA PHE A 256 22.56 12.73 6.15
C PHE A 256 23.09 13.34 4.85
N ALA A 257 22.69 12.81 3.69
CA ALA A 257 23.04 13.38 2.39
C ALA A 257 22.40 14.78 2.22
N CYS A 258 21.12 14.94 2.55
CA CYS A 258 20.41 16.21 2.45
C CYS A 258 20.90 17.27 3.45
N ILE A 259 21.48 16.89 4.59
CA ILE A 259 22.17 17.83 5.49
C ILE A 259 23.35 18.50 4.79
N LYS A 260 24.09 17.77 3.95
CA LYS A 260 25.24 18.33 3.21
C LYS A 260 24.83 19.13 1.98
N LEU A 261 23.61 18.98 1.49
CA LEU A 261 23.13 19.70 0.32
C LEU A 261 22.90 21.18 0.66
N GLU A 262 23.48 22.07 -0.14
CA GLU A 262 23.21 23.50 -0.09
C GLU A 262 21.98 23.80 -0.94
N ILE A 263 20.90 24.25 -0.31
CA ILE A 263 19.64 24.56 -0.99
C ILE A 263 19.62 26.07 -1.23
N PRO A 264 19.64 26.53 -2.49
CA PRO A 264 19.59 27.95 -2.78
C PRO A 264 18.24 28.56 -2.38
N ILE A 265 18.29 29.81 -1.91
CA ILE A 265 17.09 30.57 -1.53
C ILE A 265 16.62 31.35 -2.76
N ILE A 266 15.67 30.79 -3.50
CA ILE A 266 15.13 31.44 -4.71
C ILE A 266 13.91 32.30 -4.38
N GLN A 267 13.74 33.39 -5.13
CA GLN A 267 12.60 34.29 -4.96
C GLN A 267 11.33 33.73 -5.61
N ALA A 268 10.37 33.28 -4.79
CA ALA A 268 9.07 32.85 -5.32
C ALA A 268 8.32 34.01 -6.02
N PRO A 269 7.52 33.71 -7.06
CA PRO A 269 6.81 34.71 -7.85
C PRO A 269 5.80 35.50 -7.01
N LYS A 270 5.64 36.80 -7.32
CA LYS A 270 4.82 37.74 -6.54
C LYS A 270 3.33 37.34 -6.42
N ASN A 271 2.78 36.59 -7.38
CA ASN A 271 1.39 36.12 -7.40
C ASN A 271 1.27 34.69 -7.95
N ILE A 272 1.52 33.68 -7.11
CA ILE A 272 1.48 32.25 -7.47
C ILE A 272 0.13 31.86 -8.10
N PHE A 273 -0.99 32.27 -7.50
CA PHE A 273 -2.35 31.94 -7.98
C PHE A 273 -2.66 32.53 -9.36
N LYS A 274 -2.12 33.72 -9.68
CA LYS A 274 -2.32 34.33 -10.99
C LYS A 274 -1.58 33.53 -12.06
N SER A 275 -0.31 33.21 -11.81
CA SER A 275 0.50 32.38 -12.72
C SER A 275 -0.12 30.99 -12.94
N LEU A 276 -0.67 30.38 -11.89
CA LEU A 276 -1.35 29.09 -11.99
C LEU A 276 -2.66 29.18 -12.79
N LYS A 277 -3.43 30.26 -12.63
CA LYS A 277 -4.62 30.52 -13.43
C LYS A 277 -4.27 30.74 -14.91
N ASP A 278 -3.23 31.51 -15.19
CA ASP A 278 -2.77 31.77 -16.55
C ASP A 278 -2.30 30.47 -17.23
N LEU A 279 -1.63 29.59 -16.49
CA LEU A 279 -1.22 28.26 -16.96
C LEU A 279 -2.42 27.34 -17.24
N LEU A 280 -3.41 27.30 -16.34
CA LEU A 280 -4.62 26.48 -16.50
C LEU A 280 -5.56 27.00 -17.60
N ASN A 281 -5.40 28.24 -18.05
CA ASN A 281 -6.15 28.77 -19.20
C ASN A 281 -5.54 28.37 -20.55
N ASN A 282 -4.35 27.78 -20.58
CA ASN A 282 -3.72 27.32 -21.82
C ASN A 282 -4.31 25.96 -22.25
N CYS A 283 -4.90 25.91 -23.45
CA CYS A 283 -5.47 24.69 -24.04
C CYS A 283 -4.46 23.53 -24.08
N GLN A 284 -3.19 23.79 -24.41
CA GLN A 284 -2.15 22.75 -24.46
C GLN A 284 -1.94 22.10 -23.09
N THR A 285 -1.94 22.91 -22.02
CA THR A 285 -1.80 22.43 -20.65
C THR A 285 -3.02 21.62 -20.22
N ILE A 286 -4.24 22.04 -20.59
CA ILE A 286 -5.47 21.28 -20.29
C ILE A 286 -5.43 19.90 -20.95
N VAL A 287 -5.07 19.84 -22.24
CA VAL A 287 -4.95 18.57 -22.98
C VAL A 287 -3.90 17.66 -22.32
N PHE A 288 -2.77 18.21 -21.93
CA PHE A 288 -1.72 17.47 -21.22
C PHE A 288 -2.20 16.93 -19.86
N ILE A 289 -2.87 17.76 -19.04
CA ILE A 289 -3.42 17.33 -17.74
C ILE A 289 -4.46 16.22 -17.92
N PHE A 290 -5.32 16.32 -18.94
CA PHE A 290 -6.31 15.28 -19.23
C PHE A 290 -5.63 13.94 -19.58
N TYR A 291 -4.64 13.96 -20.47
CA TYR A 291 -3.88 12.76 -20.82
C TYR A 291 -3.14 12.16 -19.61
N ALA A 292 -2.46 13.00 -18.81
CA ALA A 292 -1.76 12.57 -17.62
C ALA A 292 -2.70 11.94 -16.58
N THR A 293 -3.93 12.48 -16.45
CA THR A 293 -4.95 11.92 -15.56
C THR A 293 -5.41 10.55 -16.03
N MET A 294 -5.67 10.37 -17.33
CA MET A 294 -6.05 9.07 -17.88
C MET A 294 -4.94 8.03 -17.70
N ALA A 295 -3.70 8.39 -17.97
CA ALA A 295 -2.54 7.51 -17.75
C ALA A 295 -2.41 7.14 -16.26
N GLY A 296 -2.59 8.10 -15.35
CA GLY A 296 -2.54 7.87 -13.91
C GLY A 296 -3.65 6.94 -13.40
N ILE A 297 -4.86 7.00 -13.97
CA ILE A 297 -5.95 6.09 -13.61
C ILE A 297 -5.57 4.65 -13.96
N VAL A 298 -5.02 4.41 -15.16
CA VAL A 298 -4.60 3.07 -15.60
C VAL A 298 -3.45 2.55 -14.72
N ASP A 299 -2.46 3.39 -14.46
CA ASP A 299 -1.30 3.03 -13.61
C ASP A 299 -1.73 2.70 -12.17
N SER A 300 -2.71 3.43 -11.63
CA SER A 300 -3.21 3.20 -10.26
C SER A 300 -3.75 1.79 -10.04
N PHE A 301 -4.41 1.19 -11.04
CA PHE A 301 -4.89 -0.20 -10.92
C PHE A 301 -3.75 -1.18 -10.71
N VAL A 302 -2.65 -0.99 -11.45
CA VAL A 302 -1.47 -1.84 -11.34
C VAL A 302 -0.79 -1.63 -9.99
N VAL A 303 -0.57 -0.38 -9.58
CA VAL A 303 0.14 -0.06 -8.33
C VAL A 303 -0.56 -0.65 -7.09
N TYR A 304 -1.89 -0.60 -7.02
CA TYR A 304 -2.60 -1.03 -5.80
C TYR A 304 -3.06 -2.49 -5.82
N PHE A 305 -3.48 -3.03 -6.96
CA PHE A 305 -4.09 -4.37 -7.02
C PHE A 305 -3.16 -5.48 -7.53
N LEU A 306 -2.02 -5.15 -8.15
CA LEU A 306 -1.12 -6.18 -8.69
C LEU A 306 -0.61 -7.13 -7.61
N PHE A 307 -0.16 -6.61 -6.47
CA PHE A 307 0.38 -7.43 -5.38
C PHE A 307 -0.71 -8.29 -4.73
N TRP A 308 -1.91 -7.73 -4.57
CA TRP A 308 -3.08 -8.48 -4.11
C TRP A 308 -3.37 -9.67 -5.01
N TYR A 309 -3.38 -9.45 -6.32
CA TYR A 309 -3.58 -10.49 -7.32
C TYR A 309 -2.49 -11.56 -7.27
N ILE A 310 -1.22 -11.16 -7.12
CA ILE A 310 -0.09 -12.10 -7.01
C ILE A 310 -0.24 -12.99 -5.77
N GLU A 311 -0.62 -12.42 -4.63
CA GLU A 311 -0.85 -13.17 -3.40
C GLU A 311 -2.01 -14.16 -3.54
N ASP A 312 -3.14 -13.74 -4.14
CA ASP A 312 -4.27 -14.64 -4.42
C ASP A 312 -3.85 -15.80 -5.34
N PHE A 313 -3.11 -15.48 -6.40
CA PHE A 313 -2.62 -16.48 -7.32
C PHE A 313 -1.62 -17.43 -6.67
N ALA A 314 -0.73 -16.93 -5.81
CA ALA A 314 0.25 -17.72 -5.09
C ALA A 314 -0.42 -18.68 -4.08
N LEU A 315 -1.48 -18.24 -3.40
CA LEU A 315 -2.29 -19.10 -2.51
C LEU A 315 -2.94 -20.24 -3.28
N LEU A 316 -3.52 -19.96 -4.45
CA LEU A 316 -4.17 -20.97 -5.29
C LEU A 316 -3.19 -22.01 -5.85
N THR A 317 -2.01 -21.55 -6.26
CA THR A 317 -0.98 -22.40 -6.89
C THR A 317 0.01 -23.02 -5.89
N LYS A 318 -0.04 -22.61 -4.62
CA LYS A 318 0.94 -22.93 -3.57
C LYS A 318 2.38 -22.63 -4.01
N THR A 319 2.56 -21.49 -4.68
CA THR A 319 3.87 -21.08 -5.18
C THR A 319 4.76 -20.65 -3.99
N PRO A 320 5.98 -21.22 -3.85
CA PRO A 320 6.92 -20.74 -2.84
C PRO A 320 7.52 -19.40 -3.27
N ASN A 321 7.92 -18.59 -2.29
CA ASN A 321 8.64 -17.33 -2.47
C ASN A 321 7.88 -16.14 -3.09
N THR A 322 6.60 -15.95 -2.73
CA THR A 322 5.76 -14.86 -3.24
C THR A 322 6.37 -13.47 -3.06
N LYS A 323 7.01 -13.18 -1.92
CA LYS A 323 7.58 -11.84 -1.64
C LYS A 323 8.79 -11.50 -2.52
N LEU A 324 9.59 -12.51 -2.88
CA LEU A 324 10.68 -12.32 -3.83
C LEU A 324 10.13 -12.02 -5.24
N LEU A 325 9.05 -12.68 -5.64
CA LEU A 325 8.39 -12.45 -6.92
C LEU A 325 7.85 -11.02 -7.01
N GLU A 326 7.20 -10.53 -5.96
CA GLU A 326 6.76 -9.13 -5.86
C GLU A 326 7.91 -8.13 -6.06
N GLY A 327 9.04 -8.35 -5.37
CA GLY A 327 10.24 -7.51 -5.52
C GLY A 327 10.85 -7.58 -6.94
N LEU A 328 10.88 -8.76 -7.55
CA LEU A 328 11.35 -8.95 -8.93
C LEU A 328 10.47 -8.23 -9.95
N ILE A 329 9.15 -8.23 -9.76
CA ILE A 329 8.21 -7.54 -10.65
C ILE A 329 8.44 -6.04 -10.62
N VAL A 330 8.58 -5.45 -9.43
CA VAL A 330 8.90 -4.01 -9.28
C VAL A 330 10.26 -3.69 -9.90
N ALA A 331 11.26 -4.54 -9.70
CA ALA A 331 12.57 -4.38 -10.33
C ALA A 331 12.49 -4.47 -11.87
N ALA A 332 11.69 -5.38 -12.42
CA ALA A 332 11.50 -5.51 -13.86
C ALA A 332 10.77 -4.29 -14.45
N GLN A 333 9.75 -3.78 -13.77
CA GLN A 333 9.03 -2.57 -14.16
C GLN A 333 9.97 -1.35 -14.19
N THR A 334 10.71 -1.13 -13.12
CA THR A 334 11.58 0.04 -12.97
C THR A 334 12.86 -0.06 -13.81
N LEU A 335 13.61 -1.15 -13.68
CA LEU A 335 14.89 -1.31 -14.36
C LEU A 335 14.73 -1.68 -15.84
N GLY A 336 13.72 -2.49 -16.15
CA GLY A 336 13.47 -2.99 -17.50
C GLY A 336 12.65 -2.00 -18.34
N ALA A 337 11.47 -1.60 -17.87
CA ALA A 337 10.60 -0.75 -18.67
C ALA A 337 10.98 0.74 -18.54
N GLU A 338 10.92 1.31 -17.33
CA GLU A 338 11.06 2.77 -17.16
C GLU A 338 12.38 3.32 -17.69
N ILE A 339 13.52 2.68 -17.39
CA ILE A 339 14.84 3.16 -17.85
C ILE A 339 14.93 3.15 -19.37
N ILE A 340 14.46 2.08 -20.03
CA ILE A 340 14.48 1.97 -21.49
C ILE A 340 13.59 3.05 -22.11
N PHE A 341 12.38 3.24 -21.57
CA PHE A 341 11.46 4.27 -22.06
C PHE A 341 11.97 5.69 -21.81
N PHE A 342 12.62 5.97 -20.68
CA PHE A 342 13.26 7.27 -20.44
C PHE A 342 14.39 7.54 -21.44
N TYR A 343 15.21 6.53 -21.74
CA TYR A 343 16.28 6.66 -22.74
C TYR A 343 15.72 6.92 -24.14
N ILE A 344 14.70 6.16 -24.56
CA ILE A 344 14.05 6.32 -25.87
C ILE A 344 13.36 7.69 -25.95
N SER A 345 12.63 8.09 -24.90
CA SER A 345 11.93 9.37 -24.83
C SER A 345 12.88 10.55 -25.00
N GLY A 346 14.03 10.55 -24.30
CA GLY A 346 15.04 11.61 -24.46
C GLY A 346 15.61 11.70 -25.87
N LYS A 347 15.66 10.60 -26.62
CA LYS A 347 16.13 10.59 -28.01
C LYS A 347 15.09 11.11 -29.00
N ILE A 348 13.80 10.86 -28.74
CA ILE A 348 12.69 11.32 -29.61
C ILE A 348 12.56 12.86 -29.56
N TRP A 349 12.75 13.46 -28.39
CA TRP A 349 12.60 14.91 -28.18
C TRP A 349 13.82 15.75 -28.60
N ASN A 350 14.96 15.12 -28.89
CA ASN A 350 16.18 15.78 -29.38
C ASN A 350 16.25 15.81 -30.93
N PHE A 351 15.20 15.38 -31.63
CA PHE A 351 14.94 15.63 -33.05
C PHE A 351 13.85 16.70 -33.18
#